data_AF-A0A962VR31-F1
#
_entry.id   AF-A0A962VR31-F1
#
_cell.length_a   1.000
_cell.length_b   1.000
_cell.length_c   1.000
_cell.angle_alpha   90.00
_cell.angle_beta   90.00
_cell.angle_gamma   90.00
#
_symmetry.space_group_name_H-M   'P 1'
#
loop_
_entity.id
_entity.type
_entity.pdbx_description
1 polymer ?
#
loop_
_entity_poly.entity_id
_entity_poly.type
_entity_poly.pdbx_seq_one_letter_code
_entity_poly.pdbx_strand_id
1 'polypeptide(L)'
;MELIAVIPPPPPEIRRQAATGNAAAQFALAEYRLGDEDTTVMLRWLRASACQGYPLAQVSLGVLYEVGDGVPQDAFMAYAW
;
A
#
# COMPACT_ATOMS: atom_id res chain seq x y z
N MET A 1 -29.77 -5.43 9.81
CA MET A 1 -29.18 -4.15 9.35
C MET A 1 -27.68 -4.32 9.48
N GLU A 2 -27.05 -4.82 8.43
CA GLU A 2 -25.60 -5.04 8.41
C GLU A 2 -24.92 -3.68 8.29
N LEU A 3 -24.12 -3.31 9.29
CA LEU A 3 -23.11 -2.29 9.11
C LEU A 3 -22.13 -2.84 8.06
N ILE A 4 -22.33 -2.46 6.80
CA ILE A 4 -21.23 -2.47 5.84
C ILE A 4 -20.22 -1.52 6.47
N ALA A 5 -19.10 -2.06 6.95
CA ALA A 5 -18.01 -1.27 7.47
C ALA A 5 -17.45 -0.46 6.30
N VAL A 6 -18.06 0.70 6.02
CA VAL A 6 -17.49 1.70 5.15
C VAL A 6 -16.26 2.19 5.90
N ILE A 7 -15.10 1.63 5.54
CA ILE A 7 -13.81 2.19 5.96
C ILE A 7 -13.92 3.69 5.62
N PRO A 8 -13.74 4.59 6.60
CA PRO A 8 -13.89 6.02 6.35
C PRO A 8 -12.97 6.45 5.20
N PRO A 9 -13.12 7.62 4.57
CA PRO A 9 -12.10 8.07 3.63
C PRO A 9 -10.84 8.51 4.39
N PRO A 10 -9.63 8.33 3.80
CA PRO A 10 -8.40 8.79 4.42
C PRO A 10 -8.42 10.33 4.58
N PRO A 11 -7.80 10.86 5.64
CA PRO A 11 -7.68 12.30 5.86
C PRO A 11 -7.24 13.06 4.59
N PRO A 12 -7.84 14.23 4.27
CA PRO A 12 -7.52 14.98 3.06
C PRO A 12 -6.03 15.33 2.94
N GLU A 13 -5.36 15.55 4.07
CA GLU A 13 -3.93 15.84 4.14
C GLU A 13 -3.09 14.69 3.56
N ILE A 14 -3.36 13.45 3.96
CA ILE A 14 -2.64 12.26 3.47
C ILE A 14 -2.82 12.12 1.97
N ARG A 15 -4.05 12.33 1.47
CA ARG A 15 -4.33 12.29 0.03
C ARG A 15 -3.55 13.34 -0.73
N ARG A 16 -3.51 14.58 -0.22
CA ARG A 16 -2.79 15.69 -0.85
C ARG A 16 -1.29 15.42 -0.88
N GLN A 17 -0.72 15.01 0.25
CA GLN A 17 0.71 14.72 0.36
C GLN A 17 1.13 13.52 -0.50
N ALA A 18 0.33 12.46 -0.53
CA ALA A 18 0.59 11.30 -1.38
C ALA A 18 0.56 11.69 -2.87
N ALA A 19 -0.39 12.56 -3.27
CA ALA A 19 -0.49 13.10 -4.63
C ALA A 19 0.70 13.99 -5.02
N THR A 20 1.34 14.67 -4.06
CA THR A 20 2.57 15.44 -4.30
C THR A 20 3.84 14.60 -4.21
N GLY A 21 3.72 13.28 -4.02
CA GLY A 21 4.87 12.36 -4.02
C GLY A 21 5.44 12.02 -2.66
N ASN A 22 4.89 12.49 -1.54
CA ASN A 22 5.46 12.23 -0.22
C ASN A 22 5.42 10.72 0.10
N ALA A 23 6.58 10.08 0.26
CA ALA A 23 6.69 8.63 0.43
C ALA A 23 5.95 8.11 1.69
N ALA A 24 6.04 8.83 2.82
CA ALA A 24 5.35 8.44 4.04
C ALA A 24 3.82 8.54 3.90
N ALA A 25 3.33 9.59 3.22
CA ALA A 25 1.90 9.73 2.93
C ALA A 25 1.39 8.71 1.92
N GLN A 26 2.21 8.32 0.94
CA GLN A 26 1.89 7.24 0.00
C GLN A 26 1.79 5.89 0.74
N PHE A 27 2.72 5.60 1.65
CA PHE A 27 2.64 4.42 2.50
C PHE A 27 1.39 4.45 3.39
N ALA A 28 1.13 5.57 4.08
CA ALA A 28 -0.04 5.73 4.92
C ALA A 28 -1.36 5.59 4.13
N LEU A 29 -1.40 6.07 2.89
CA LEU A 29 -2.56 5.92 2.00
C LEU A 29 -2.73 4.47 1.52
N ALA A 30 -1.64 3.73 1.32
CA ALA A 30 -1.67 2.31 0.99
C ALA A 30 -2.20 1.48 2.18
N GLU A 31 -1.65 1.69 3.37
CA GLU A 31 -2.09 1.05 4.63
C GLU A 31 -3.57 1.32 4.92
N TYR A 32 -4.03 2.53 4.64
CA TYR A 32 -5.43 2.88 4.83
C TYR A 32 -6.38 2.08 3.93
N ARG A 33 -5.89 1.64 2.76
CA ARG A 33 -6.63 0.80 1.81
C ARG A 33 -6.33 -0.69 1.99
N LEU A 34 -5.57 -1.06 3.01
CA LEU A 34 -5.33 -2.46 3.34
C LEU A 34 -6.63 -3.07 3.84
N GLY A 35 -7.24 -3.95 3.04
CA GLY A 35 -8.55 -4.54 3.31
C GLY A 35 -9.70 -3.99 2.44
N ASP A 36 -9.44 -3.01 1.56
CA ASP A 36 -10.36 -2.69 0.46
C ASP A 36 -10.36 -3.85 -0.57
N GLU A 37 -11.50 -4.09 -1.24
CA GLU A 37 -11.60 -5.06 -2.34
C GLU A 37 -10.64 -4.72 -3.51
N ASP A 38 -10.21 -3.47 -3.62
CA ASP A 38 -9.28 -3.01 -4.66
C ASP A 38 -7.84 -2.92 -4.17
N THR A 39 -7.22 -4.09 -4.04
CA THR A 39 -5.80 -4.29 -3.72
C THR A 39 -4.88 -3.58 -4.71
N THR A 40 -5.34 -3.28 -5.93
CA THR A 40 -4.56 -2.60 -6.99
C THR A 40 -4.17 -1.19 -6.58
N VAL A 41 -5.09 -0.44 -5.96
CA VAL A 41 -4.81 0.94 -5.56
C VAL A 41 -3.84 0.98 -4.37
N MET A 42 -3.98 0.05 -3.42
CA MET A 42 -3.03 -0.13 -2.32
C MET A 42 -1.63 -0.41 -2.88
N LEU A 43 -1.49 -1.40 -3.76
CA LEU A 43 -0.20 -1.78 -4.36
C LEU A 43 0.45 -0.64 -5.14
N ARG A 44 -0.33 0.19 -5.83
CA ARG A 44 0.18 1.36 -6.56
C ARG A 44 0.87 2.35 -5.62
N TRP A 45 0.22 2.70 -4.50
CA TRP A 45 0.77 3.65 -3.54
C TRP A 45 1.94 3.06 -2.76
N LEU A 46 1.86 1.77 -2.44
CA LEU A 46 2.93 1.06 -1.77
C LEU A 46 4.20 1.00 -2.63
N ARG A 47 4.07 0.64 -3.91
CA ARG A 47 5.17 0.70 -4.89
C ARG A 47 5.74 2.11 -5.06
N ALA A 48 4.89 3.13 -5.13
CA ALA A 48 5.36 4.52 -5.24
C ALA A 48 6.20 4.95 -4.03
N SER A 49 5.80 4.52 -2.83
CA SER A 49 6.55 4.78 -1.59
C SER A 49 7.87 3.99 -1.55
N ALA A 50 7.83 2.71 -1.91
CA ALA A 50 9.01 1.83 -1.91
C ALA A 50 10.06 2.27 -2.95
N CYS A 51 9.64 2.72 -4.13
CA CYS A 51 10.54 3.28 -5.15
C CYS A 51 11.31 4.52 -4.68
N GLN A 52 10.82 5.21 -3.65
CA GLN A 52 11.52 6.33 -3.02
C GLN A 52 12.42 5.90 -1.85
N GLY A 53 12.54 4.60 -1.60
CA GLY A 53 13.35 4.04 -0.52
C GLY A 53 12.69 4.10 0.85
N TYR A 54 11.36 4.20 0.93
CA TYR A 54 10.68 4.16 2.22
C TYR A 54 10.72 2.74 2.82
N PRO A 55 11.41 2.51 3.96
CA PRO A 55 11.73 1.15 4.40
C PRO A 55 10.51 0.29 4.71
N LEU A 56 9.45 0.88 5.29
CA LEU A 56 8.24 0.12 5.60
C LEU A 56 7.51 -0.31 4.33
N ALA A 57 7.51 0.50 3.28
CA ALA A 57 6.88 0.16 2.02
C ALA A 57 7.63 -0.96 1.28
N GLN A 58 8.96 -0.95 1.36
CA GLN A 58 9.84 -2.01 0.87
C GLN A 58 9.54 -3.33 1.56
N VAL A 59 9.57 -3.35 2.90
CA VAL A 59 9.25 -4.54 3.69
C VAL A 59 7.85 -5.06 3.39
N SER A 60 6.84 -4.18 3.33
CA SER A 60 5.48 -4.61 3.01
C SER A 60 5.38 -5.23 1.63
N LEU A 61 6.04 -4.69 0.60
CA LEU A 61 6.06 -5.32 -0.73
C LEU A 61 6.77 -6.67 -0.71
N GLY A 62 7.89 -6.78 0.02
CA GLY A 62 8.59 -8.04 0.21
C GLY A 62 7.65 -9.12 0.74
N VAL A 63 6.93 -8.81 1.82
CA VAL A 63 5.93 -9.71 2.42
C VAL A 63 4.82 -10.06 1.44
N LEU A 64 4.26 -9.07 0.72
CA LEU A 64 3.18 -9.33 -0.25
C LEU A 64 3.61 -10.29 -1.36
N TYR A 65 4.83 -10.17 -1.88
CA TYR A 65 5.38 -11.14 -2.84
C TYR A 65 5.74 -12.49 -2.21
N GLU A 66 6.12 -12.51 -0.92
CA GLU A 66 6.39 -13.77 -0.21
C GLU A 66 5.12 -14.59 -0.02
N VAL A 67 4.00 -13.95 0.33
CA VAL A 67 2.72 -14.63 0.62
C VAL A 67 1.78 -14.73 -0.59
N GLY A 68 1.99 -13.91 -1.62
CA GLY A 68 1.14 -13.86 -2.81
C GLY A 68 -0.20 -13.14 -2.60
N ASP A 69 -0.25 -12.11 -1.75
CA ASP A 69 -1.48 -11.35 -1.47
C ASP A 69 -1.59 -10.13 -2.40
N GLY A 70 -2.58 -10.12 -3.27
CA GLY A 70 -2.77 -9.09 -4.31
C GLY A 70 -1.72 -9.09 -5.43
N VAL A 71 -0.66 -9.88 -5.31
CA VAL A 71 0.40 -10.08 -6.30
C VAL A 71 0.72 -11.58 -6.45
N PRO A 72 1.24 -12.03 -7.60
CA PRO A 72 1.77 -13.38 -7.69
C PRO A 72 2.89 -13.62 -6.68
N GLN A 73 2.87 -14.77 -6.01
CA GLN A 73 3.95 -15.16 -5.12
C GLN A 73 5.27 -15.26 -5.92
N ASP A 74 6.30 -14.55 -5.47
CA ASP A 74 7.59 -14.47 -6.15
C ASP A 74 8.71 -14.20 -5.14
N ALA A 75 9.50 -15.22 -4.84
CA ALA A 75 10.59 -15.13 -3.87
C ALA A 75 11.73 -14.21 -4.33
N PHE A 76 11.95 -14.05 -5.63
CA PHE A 76 12.96 -13.13 -6.14
C PHE A 76 12.52 -11.68 -5.94
N MET A 77 11.26 -11.39 -6.27
CA MET A 77 10.69 -10.07 -6.02
C MET A 77 10.58 -9.76 -4.53
N ALA A 78 10.25 -10.76 -3.69
CA ALA A 78 10.22 -10.61 -2.24
C ALA A 78 11.59 -10.21 -1.67
N TYR A 79 12.67 -10.82 -2.16
CA TYR A 79 14.04 -10.48 -1.75
C TYR A 79 14.53 -9.15 -2.33
N ALA A 80 14.06 -8.78 -3.53
CA ALA A 80 14.50 -7.56 -4.21
C ALA A 80 13.93 -6.28 -3.61
N TRP A 81 12.78 -6.36 -2.93
CA TRP A 81 12.17 -5.24 -2.20
C TRP A 81 12.74 -5.10 -0.80
#